data_AF-A0A432S6A4-F1
#
_entry.id   AF-A0A432S6A4-F1
#
_cell.length_a   1.000
_cell.length_b   1.000
_cell.length_c   1.000
_cell.angle_alpha   90.00
_cell.angle_beta   90.00
_cell.angle_gamma   90.00
#
_symmetry.space_group_name_H-M   'P 1'
#
loop_
_entity.id
_entity.type
_entity.pdbx_description
1 polymer ?
#
loop_
_entity_poly.entity_id
_entity_poly.type
_entity_poly.pdbx_seq_one_letter_code
_entity_poly.pdbx_strand_id
1 'polypeptide(L)' 'FTSPSTFLGFKEIFKDEWQNFLKEVNVISIGKTTGKTLKEQGITDFYIPRKSTVEDILDLLQELFKE' A
#
# COMPACT_ATOMS: atom_id res chain seq x y z
N PHE A 1 -0.77 3.48 1.16
CA PHE A 1 0.06 4.50 0.49
C PHE A 1 -0.71 5.19 -0.62
N THR A 2 -0.82 6.52 -0.57
CA THR A 2 -1.59 7.34 -1.54
C THR A 2 -0.72 7.96 -2.64
N SER A 3 0.60 7.80 -2.59
CA SER A 3 1.52 8.18 -3.66
C SER A 3 2.85 7.42 -3.55
N PRO A 4 3.69 7.39 -4.60
CA PRO A 4 5.06 6.89 -4.49
C PRO A 4 5.87 7.62 -3.41
N SER A 5 5.73 8.95 -3.30
CA SER A 5 6.46 9.76 -2.32
C SER A 5 6.11 9.41 -0.88
N THR A 6 4.85 9.07 -0.58
CA THR A 6 4.47 8.63 0.77
C THR A 6 5.16 7.32 1.15
N PHE A 7 5.31 6.39 0.20
CA PHE A 7 6.02 5.14 0.44
C PHE A 7 7.53 5.35 0.58
N LEU A 8 8.14 6.16 -0.29
CA LEU A 8 9.58 6.46 -0.22
C LEU A 8 9.93 7.22 1.07
N GLY A 9 9.09 8.15 1.49
CA GLY A 9 9.24 8.84 2.77
C GLY A 9 9.13 7.88 3.96
N PHE A 10 8.15 6.96 3.94
CA PHE A 10 8.05 5.89 4.93
C PHE A 10 9.34 5.05 4.98
N LYS A 11 9.86 4.63 3.82
CA LYS A 11 11.11 3.87 3.70
C LYS A 11 12.29 4.63 4.29
N GLU A 12 12.41 5.93 4.02
CA GLU A 12 13.49 6.76 4.52
C GLU A 12 13.45 6.94 6.04
N ILE A 13 12.25 7.11 6.61
CA ILE A 13 12.05 7.28 8.06
C ILE A 13 12.47 6.02 8.81
N PHE A 14 12.07 4.84 8.32
CA PHE A 14 12.28 3.57 9.02
C PHE A 14 13.54 2.81 8.58
N LYS A 15 14.23 3.29 7.53
CA LYS A 15 15.47 2.70 7.01
C LYS A 15 15.36 1.18 6.93
N ASP A 16 16.35 0.42 7.39
CA ASP A 16 16.41 -1.03 7.24
C ASP A 16 15.24 -1.80 7.90
N GLU A 17 14.46 -1.16 8.78
CA GLU A 17 13.32 -1.79 9.46
C GLU A 17 12.00 -1.65 8.69
N TRP A 18 11.94 -0.85 7.62
CA TRP A 18 10.68 -0.53 6.92
C TRP A 18 9.88 -1.78 6.51
N GLN A 19 10.58 -2.85 6.14
CA GLN A 19 9.95 -4.11 5.71
C GLN A 19 9.23 -4.81 6.85
N ASN A 20 9.74 -4.74 8.08
CA ASN A 20 9.15 -5.42 9.23
C ASN A 20 7.76 -4.89 9.54
N PHE A 21 7.54 -3.59 9.39
CA PHE A 21 6.23 -2.96 9.57
C PHE A 21 5.18 -3.38 8.55
N LEU A 22 5.59 -3.93 7.40
CA LEU A 22 4.66 -4.34 6.34
C LEU A 22 4.33 -5.83 6.35
N LYS A 23 4.97 -6.65 7.20
CA LYS A 23 4.79 -8.11 7.22
C LYS A 23 3.45 -8.57 7.77
N GLU A 24 2.85 -7.80 8.67
CA GLU A 24 1.63 -8.19 9.41
C GLU A 24 0.44 -7.26 9.13
N VAL A 25 0.52 -6.45 8.08
CA VAL A 25 -0.51 -5.49 7.71
C VAL A 25 -0.92 -5.62 6.25
N ASN A 26 -2.20 -5.37 5.98
CA ASN A 26 -2.67 -5.23 4.61
C ASN A 26 -2.12 -3.94 4.00
N VAL A 27 -1.24 -4.07 3.00
CA VAL A 27 -0.73 -2.93 2.26
C VAL A 27 -1.73 -2.55 1.16
N ILE A 28 -2.17 -1.30 1.15
CA ILE A 28 -3.03 -0.75 0.10
C ILE A 28 -2.27 0.32 -0.66
N SER A 29 -2.23 0.18 -1.98
CA SER A 29 -1.79 1.22 -2.91
C SER A 29 -3.01 1.91 -3.50
N ILE A 30 -3.11 3.25 -3.44
CA ILE A 30 -4.27 3.97 -4.00
C ILE A 30 -4.46 3.76 -5.51
N GLY A 31 -3.40 3.36 -6.24
CA GLY A 31 -3.47 3.21 -7.68
C GLY A 31 -2.24 2.58 -8.31
N LYS A 32 -2.25 2.44 -9.63
CA LYS A 32 -1.23 1.70 -10.40
C LYS A 32 0.17 2.30 -10.29
N THR A 33 0.29 3.63 -10.27
CA THR A 33 1.60 4.32 -10.18
C THR A 33 2.31 3.98 -8.87
N THR A 34 1.61 4.15 -7.74
CA THR A 34 2.12 3.76 -6.42
C THR A 34 2.40 2.26 -6.34
N GLY A 35 1.52 1.43 -6.92
CA GLY A 35 1.69 -0.02 -6.95
C GLY A 35 2.93 -0.46 -7.73
N LYS A 36 3.28 0.25 -8.81
CA LYS A 36 4.54 0.02 -9.54
C LYS A 36 5.76 0.27 -8.64
N THR A 37 5.76 1.37 -7.89
CA THR A 37 6.83 1.67 -6.93
C THR A 37 6.93 0.61 -5.84
N LEU A 38 5.81 0.12 -5.30
CA LEU A 38 5.82 -0.97 -4.31
C LEU A 38 6.46 -2.25 -4.90
N LYS A 39 6.07 -2.65 -6.12
CA LYS A 39 6.64 -3.81 -6.82
C LYS A 39 8.14 -3.69 -7.07
N GLU A 40 8.60 -2.53 -7.52
CA GLU A 40 10.03 -2.25 -7.74
C GLU A 40 10.85 -2.35 -6.44
N GLN A 41 10.20 -2.27 -5.28
CA GLN A 41 10.81 -2.32 -3.96
C GLN A 41 10.62 -3.69 -3.28
N GLY A 42 10.14 -4.68 -4.03
CA GLY A 42 9.96 -6.07 -3.58
C GLY A 42 8.66 -6.34 -2.84
N ILE A 43 7.74 -5.38 -2.78
CA ILE A 43 6.41 -5.58 -2.17
C ILE A 43 5.46 -6.05 -3.27
N THR A 44 5.14 -7.34 -3.25
CA THR A 44 4.25 -7.96 -4.24
C THR A 44 2.86 -8.25 -3.71
N ASP A 45 2.71 -8.37 -2.38
CA ASP A 45 1.43 -8.60 -1.72
C ASP A 45 0.83 -7.27 -1.24
N PHE A 46 -0.03 -6.69 -2.07
CA PHE A 46 -0.75 -5.47 -1.76
C PHE A 46 -2.03 -5.37 -2.60
N TYR A 47 -2.97 -4.60 -2.09
CA TYR A 47 -4.26 -4.37 -2.73
C TYR A 47 -4.28 -3.03 -3.47
N ILE A 48 -5.10 -2.94 -4.52
CA ILE A 48 -5.37 -1.70 -5.24
C ILE A 48 -6.89 -1.55 -5.33
N PRO A 49 -7.46 -0.41 -4.92
CA PRO A 49 -8.90 -0.16 -5.06
C PRO A 49 -9.29 -0.06 -6.54
N ARG A 50 -10.58 -0.20 -6.83
CA ARG A 50 -11.09 -0.13 -8.21
C ARG A 50 -10.85 1.24 -8.85
N LYS A 51 -10.93 2.32 -8.07
CA LYS A 51 -10.55 3.68 -8.47
C LYS A 51 -9.65 4.31 -7.43
N SER A 52 -8.87 5.31 -7.84
CA SER A 52 -7.97 6.07 -6.98
C SER A 52 -8.71 7.12 -6.13
N THR A 53 -9.70 6.69 -5.36
CA THR A 53 -10.54 7.53 -4.49
C THR A 53 -10.46 7.01 -3.05
N VAL A 54 -10.91 7.80 -2.07
CA VAL A 54 -10.98 7.35 -0.68
C VAL A 54 -12.12 6.36 -0.50
N GLU A 55 -13.24 6.60 -1.19
CA GLU A 55 -14.43 5.75 -1.16
C GLU A 55 -14.11 4.32 -1.62
N ASP A 56 -13.43 4.16 -2.75
CA ASP A 56 -13.06 2.83 -3.25
C ASP A 56 -11.99 2.15 -2.35
N ILE A 57 -11.21 2.90 -1.56
CA ILE A 57 -10.35 2.31 -0.51
C ILE A 57 -11.21 1.76 0.64
N LEU A 58 -12.24 2.49 1.06
CA LEU A 58 -13.15 2.04 2.12
C LEU A 58 -13.95 0.82 1.69
N ASP A 59 -14.39 0.76 0.43
CA ASP A 59 -15.07 -0.41 -0.13
C ASP A 59 -14.13 -1.63 -0.12
N LEU A 60 -12.89 -1.45 -0.58
CA LEU A 60 -11.87 -2.50 -0.53
C LEU A 60 -11.60 -2.98 0.89
N LEU A 61 -11.48 -2.07 1.87
CA LEU A 61 -11.30 -2.45 3.28
C LEU A 61 -12.48 -3.28 3.79
N GLN A 62 -13.72 -2.88 3.49
CA GLN A 62 -14.90 -3.65 3.86
C GLN A 62 -14.90 -5.05 3.24
N GLU A 63 -14.43 -5.21 1.99
CA GLU A 63 -14.29 -6.52 1.35
C GLU A 63 -13.24 -7.41 2.04
N LEU A 64 -12.11 -6.82 2.48
CA LEU A 64 -11.03 -7.55 3.16
C LEU A 64 -11.41 -8.04 4.56
N PHE A 65 -12.32 -7.34 5.24
CA PHE A 65 -12.75 -7.65 6.62
C PHE A 65 -14.13 -8.31 6.69
N LYS A 66 -14.75 -8.65 5.57
CA LYS A 66 -15.97 -9.48 5.56
C LYS A 66 -15.60 -10.92 5.90
N GLU A 67 -15.95 -11.33 7.11
CA GLU A 67 -15.98 -12.73 7.56
C GLU A 67 -16.98 -13.58 6.75
#